data_AF-A0A142XLY9-F1
#
_entry.id   AF-A0A142XLY9-F1
#
_cell.length_a   1.000
_cell.length_b   1.000
_cell.length_c   1.000
_cell.angle_alpha   90.00
_cell.angle_beta   90.00
_cell.angle_gamma   90.00
#
_symmetry.space_group_name_H-M   'P 1'
#
loop_
_entity.id
_entity.type
_entity.pdbx_description
1 polymer ?
#
loop_
_entity_poly.entity_id
_entity_poly.type
_entity_poly.pdbx_seq_one_letter_code
_entity_poly.pdbx_strand_id
1 'polypeptide(L)'
;MSWSTSAPRRDLGLLGWVTSCALLLLPCTVLAFLGYRTHMVPLYVGAGVQGMFVLTFLRAHPVWRPPVSASLIILYLIALAWLWLPTRGSPDWTVHIGQSVLLLTAVALAAVHDLIRTGAEPLRRANKWCGRLVVRKRWPIQLTDCRALPEVVALRAAVLDEVRPVLALLTDPRPEVQCAALGALEYRPQWQPGEAELVLKTAHESPEPAVRAAAAYAMAGVGSADLIAGLAGLLRDPVAEVRFAASEAILWNADARWPFAREGVREALADPRLANDGPLFASGRLPGAAFADLITWAEEHAPLAPRAILTLIEQFHRDLTDGQRPELASQLAAMMLDTGAAPSLRVELAALLRDHNLLSVDLLDRLTNMDQPGPIRLFAAEQMLRINPHDPDGVDVLRGLARQPNREMALSVAGILQNVLGLELGLPPGELPPTNSKLAADVTRRVLLWANGANPDQIRPTPGPMAGLKGAPRSALAGVRAPSIPPPKPPAPPESHELPHTRGGSSAVF
;
A
#
# COMPACT_ATOMS: atom_id res chain seq x y z
N MET A 1 -12.46 -25.49 -10.14
CA MET A 1 -12.95 -25.83 -8.78
C MET A 1 -11.80 -26.40 -7.96
N SER A 2 -10.95 -25.55 -7.37
CA SER A 2 -9.89 -25.96 -6.45
C SER A 2 -10.45 -26.04 -5.03
N TRP A 3 -11.02 -27.19 -4.68
CA TRP A 3 -11.36 -27.46 -3.28
C TRP A 3 -10.06 -27.64 -2.49
N SER A 4 -9.85 -26.79 -1.49
CA SER A 4 -8.94 -26.96 -0.35
C SER A 4 -7.43 -26.75 -0.56
N THR A 5 -7.00 -25.49 -0.67
CA THR A 5 -5.85 -25.08 0.14
C THR A 5 -6.30 -25.14 1.60
N SER A 6 -6.04 -26.28 2.24
CA SER A 6 -6.44 -26.52 3.63
C SER A 6 -5.80 -25.44 4.51
N ALA A 7 -6.60 -24.67 5.24
CA ALA A 7 -6.09 -23.70 6.20
C ALA A 7 -5.00 -24.35 7.09
N PRO A 8 -3.92 -23.62 7.42
CA PRO A 8 -2.75 -24.16 8.09
C PRO A 8 -3.14 -24.98 9.32
N ARG A 9 -2.40 -26.07 9.55
CA ARG A 9 -2.69 -27.02 10.62
C ARG A 9 -2.63 -26.28 11.98
N ARG A 10 -3.77 -25.82 12.51
CA ARG A 10 -3.89 -25.52 13.95
C ARG A 10 -3.73 -26.80 14.75
N ASP A 11 -2.58 -26.98 15.38
CA ASP A 11 -2.35 -28.07 16.30
C ASP A 11 -3.48 -28.09 17.33
N LEU A 12 -4.24 -29.19 17.33
CA LEU A 12 -5.17 -29.44 18.42
C LEU A 12 -4.30 -29.55 19.66
N GLY A 13 -4.52 -28.67 20.64
CA GLY A 13 -3.90 -28.83 21.94
C GLY A 13 -4.18 -30.24 22.48
N LEU A 14 -3.32 -30.74 23.36
CA LEU A 14 -3.39 -32.09 23.93
C LEU A 14 -4.80 -32.47 24.42
N LEU A 15 -5.55 -31.51 24.96
CA LEU A 15 -6.96 -31.68 25.36
C LEU A 15 -7.87 -32.10 24.19
N GLY A 16 -7.75 -31.45 23.03
CA GLY A 16 -8.54 -31.77 21.83
C GLY A 16 -8.25 -33.18 21.31
N TRP A 17 -6.99 -33.60 21.39
CA TRP A 17 -6.59 -34.96 21.05
C TRP A 17 -7.19 -35.99 22.02
N VAL A 18 -7.03 -35.78 23.33
CA VAL A 18 -7.57 -36.68 24.36
C VAL A 18 -9.09 -36.82 24.27
N THR A 19 -9.82 -35.71 24.12
CA THR A 19 -11.30 -35.74 24.00
C THR A 19 -11.75 -36.52 22.77
N SER A 20 -11.04 -36.37 21.65
CA SER A 20 -11.36 -37.05 20.40
C SER A 20 -11.05 -38.56 20.50
N CYS A 21 -9.96 -38.95 21.18
CA CYS A 21 -9.63 -40.36 21.45
C CYS A 21 -10.67 -40.99 22.39
N ALA A 22 -11.08 -40.26 23.42
CA ALA A 22 -12.11 -40.70 24.34
C ALA A 22 -13.45 -40.93 23.62
N LEU A 23 -13.90 -39.98 22.79
CA LEU A 23 -15.12 -40.13 22.00
C LEU A 23 -15.05 -41.29 20.99
N LEU A 24 -13.88 -41.50 20.38
CA LEU A 24 -13.70 -42.60 19.42
C LEU A 24 -13.74 -43.98 20.10
N LEU A 25 -13.12 -44.11 21.28
CA LEU A 25 -13.02 -45.39 22.01
C LEU A 25 -14.26 -45.72 22.84
N LEU A 26 -15.07 -44.71 23.21
CA LEU A 26 -16.19 -44.88 24.13
C LEU A 26 -17.17 -45.99 23.71
N PRO A 27 -17.64 -46.10 22.46
CA PRO A 27 -18.56 -47.17 22.06
C PRO A 27 -17.99 -48.59 22.26
N CYS A 28 -16.71 -48.78 21.94
CA CYS A 28 -16.00 -50.04 22.14
C CYS A 28 -15.87 -50.38 23.63
N THR A 29 -15.45 -49.41 24.46
CA THR A 29 -15.29 -49.62 25.91
C THR A 29 -16.60 -49.94 26.62
N VAL A 30 -17.72 -49.30 26.23
CA VAL A 30 -19.04 -49.57 26.81
C VAL A 30 -19.50 -50.99 26.49
N LEU A 31 -19.36 -51.43 25.23
CA LEU A 31 -19.71 -52.80 24.83
C LEU A 31 -18.84 -53.85 25.51
N ALA A 32 -17.52 -53.63 25.58
CA ALA A 32 -16.59 -54.55 26.23
C ALA A 32 -16.88 -54.68 27.73
N PHE A 33 -17.15 -53.57 28.42
CA PHE A 33 -17.49 -53.54 29.84
C PHE A 33 -18.81 -54.27 30.12
N LEU A 34 -19.85 -54.03 29.32
CA LEU A 34 -21.13 -54.70 29.49
C LEU A 34 -21.07 -56.18 29.11
N GLY A 35 -20.28 -56.55 28.09
CA GLY A 35 -19.96 -57.94 27.75
C GLY A 35 -19.26 -58.67 28.91
N TYR A 36 -18.32 -58.00 29.57
CA TYR A 36 -17.67 -58.50 30.79
C TYR A 36 -18.64 -58.76 31.92
N ARG A 37 -19.51 -57.80 32.20
CA ARG A 37 -20.47 -57.89 33.30
C ARG A 37 -21.57 -58.92 33.08
N THR A 38 -22.10 -59.01 31.86
CA THR A 38 -23.28 -59.84 31.55
C THR A 38 -22.92 -61.21 31.00
N HIS A 39 -21.63 -61.45 30.71
CA HIS A 39 -21.13 -62.66 30.05
C HIS A 39 -21.80 -62.96 28.69
N MET A 40 -22.37 -61.96 28.02
CA MET A 40 -23.00 -62.13 26.71
C MET A 40 -21.97 -62.04 25.58
N VAL A 41 -21.73 -63.18 24.92
CA VAL A 41 -20.81 -63.30 23.78
C VAL A 41 -21.06 -62.27 22.66
N PRO A 42 -22.31 -61.96 22.25
CA PRO A 42 -22.56 -60.98 21.18
C PRO A 42 -21.99 -59.58 21.46
N LEU A 43 -21.92 -59.15 22.72
CA LEU A 43 -21.39 -57.83 23.08
C LEU A 43 -19.87 -57.74 22.88
N TYR A 44 -19.13 -58.82 23.13
CA TYR A 44 -17.70 -58.88 22.84
C TYR A 44 -17.42 -58.85 21.34
N VAL A 45 -18.24 -59.55 20.53
CA VAL A 45 -18.14 -59.49 19.07
C VAL A 45 -18.39 -58.05 18.60
N GLY A 46 -19.45 -57.42 19.10
CA GLY A 46 -19.75 -56.00 18.83
C GLY A 46 -18.59 -55.08 19.22
N ALA A 47 -17.98 -55.27 20.40
CA ALA A 47 -16.81 -54.52 20.84
C ALA A 47 -15.60 -54.74 19.92
N GLY A 48 -15.35 -55.97 19.47
CA GLY A 48 -14.28 -56.29 18.52
C GLY A 48 -14.47 -55.58 17.16
N VAL A 49 -15.69 -55.62 16.61
CA VAL A 49 -16.04 -54.91 15.38
C VAL A 49 -15.86 -53.40 15.54
N GLN A 50 -16.30 -52.84 16.67
CA GLN A 50 -16.10 -51.42 16.99
C GLN A 50 -14.62 -51.07 17.10
N GLY A 51 -13.81 -51.92 17.76
CA GLY A 51 -12.36 -51.77 17.83
C GLY A 51 -11.70 -51.75 16.45
N MET A 52 -12.15 -52.59 15.52
CA MET A 52 -11.67 -52.55 14.13
C MET A 52 -12.01 -51.24 13.43
N PHE A 53 -13.22 -50.70 13.60
CA PHE A 53 -13.56 -49.38 13.07
C PHE A 53 -12.68 -48.29 13.66
N VAL A 54 -12.43 -48.31 14.99
CA VAL A 54 -11.53 -47.36 15.65
C VAL A 54 -10.12 -47.41 15.05
N LEU A 55 -9.54 -48.60 14.88
CA LEU A 55 -8.23 -48.77 14.24
C LEU A 55 -8.23 -48.30 12.78
N THR A 56 -9.32 -48.56 12.06
CA THR A 56 -9.48 -48.10 10.68
C THR A 56 -9.56 -46.58 10.62
N PHE A 57 -10.32 -45.93 11.51
CA PHE A 57 -10.37 -44.46 11.58
C PHE A 57 -9.02 -43.85 11.98
N LEU A 58 -8.32 -44.45 12.94
CA LEU A 58 -6.96 -44.04 13.35
C LEU A 58 -5.97 -44.13 12.18
N ARG A 59 -6.12 -45.11 11.28
CA ARG A 59 -5.21 -45.34 10.15
C ARG A 59 -5.60 -44.58 8.88
N ALA A 60 -6.89 -44.60 8.51
CA ALA A 60 -7.38 -44.13 7.22
C ALA A 60 -7.66 -42.62 7.22
N HIS A 61 -8.00 -42.05 8.37
CA HIS A 61 -8.32 -40.63 8.48
C HIS A 61 -7.32 -39.93 9.41
N PRO A 62 -6.35 -39.17 8.88
CA PRO A 62 -5.69 -38.11 9.66
C PRO A 62 -6.67 -36.96 10.03
N VAL A 63 -7.97 -37.14 9.79
CA VAL A 63 -9.07 -36.18 9.98
C VAL A 63 -9.46 -36.12 11.46
N TRP A 64 -8.52 -35.67 12.28
CA TRP A 64 -8.79 -35.19 13.63
C TRP A 64 -9.18 -33.72 13.59
N ARG A 65 -10.25 -33.35 12.86
CA ARG A 65 -10.92 -32.04 12.92
C ARG A 65 -12.34 -32.12 12.36
N PRO A 66 -13.36 -31.58 13.04
CA PRO A 66 -13.68 -31.61 14.47
C PRO A 66 -14.09 -33.03 14.92
N PRO A 67 -14.27 -33.33 16.22
CA PRO A 67 -14.64 -34.66 16.75
C PRO A 67 -16.03 -35.18 16.34
N VAL A 68 -16.62 -34.60 15.30
CA VAL A 68 -18.03 -34.74 14.98
C VAL A 68 -18.21 -35.00 13.49
N SER A 69 -17.66 -36.12 13.04
CA SER A 69 -17.95 -36.63 11.70
C SER A 69 -19.27 -37.41 11.72
N ALA A 70 -20.00 -37.38 10.61
CA ALA A 70 -21.19 -38.23 10.45
C ALA A 70 -20.86 -39.72 10.67
N SER A 71 -19.64 -40.13 10.34
CA SER A 71 -19.13 -41.48 10.59
C SER A 71 -19.06 -41.83 12.08
N LEU A 72 -18.69 -40.89 12.95
CA LEU A 72 -18.70 -41.10 14.40
C LEU A 72 -20.13 -41.31 14.91
N ILE A 73 -21.10 -40.54 14.41
CA ILE A 73 -22.52 -40.71 14.77
C ILE A 73 -22.99 -42.11 14.38
N ILE A 74 -22.68 -42.57 13.15
CA ILE A 74 -23.01 -43.92 12.68
C ILE A 74 -22.35 -44.98 13.57
N LEU A 75 -21.10 -44.78 13.98
CA LEU A 75 -20.37 -45.70 14.85
C LEU A 75 -21.11 -45.93 16.18
N TYR A 76 -21.60 -44.85 16.80
CA TYR A 76 -22.41 -44.92 18.02
C TYR A 76 -23.75 -45.60 17.80
N LEU A 77 -24.43 -45.36 16.67
CA LEU A 77 -25.69 -46.02 16.33
C LEU A 77 -25.50 -47.53 16.12
N ILE A 78 -24.41 -47.95 15.48
CA ILE A 78 -24.04 -49.36 15.33
C ILE A 78 -23.78 -49.99 16.70
N ALA A 79 -23.04 -49.32 17.58
CA ALA A 79 -22.79 -49.81 18.93
C ALA A 79 -24.09 -49.95 19.74
N LEU A 80 -25.00 -48.97 19.62
CA LEU A 80 -26.31 -49.03 20.25
C LEU A 80 -27.15 -50.21 19.74
N ALA A 81 -27.09 -50.51 18.44
CA ALA A 81 -27.76 -51.68 17.87
C ALA A 81 -27.18 -53.00 18.41
N TRP A 82 -25.85 -53.11 18.51
CA TRP A 82 -25.16 -54.25 19.12
C TRP A 82 -25.50 -54.44 20.59
N LEU A 83 -25.70 -53.34 21.33
CA LEU A 83 -26.11 -53.39 22.72
C LEU A 83 -27.58 -53.79 22.85
N TRP A 84 -28.46 -53.24 22.02
CA TRP A 84 -29.91 -53.41 22.16
C TRP A 84 -30.42 -54.80 21.74
N LEU A 85 -29.85 -55.41 20.69
CA LEU A 85 -30.30 -56.70 20.17
C LEU A 85 -30.23 -57.85 21.19
N PRO A 86 -29.09 -58.12 21.87
CA PRO A 86 -28.98 -59.20 22.84
C PRO A 86 -29.63 -58.90 24.19
N THR A 87 -29.86 -57.62 24.53
CA THR A 87 -30.37 -57.23 25.86
C THR A 87 -31.85 -56.87 25.87
N ARG A 88 -32.62 -57.24 24.84
CA ARG A 88 -34.08 -57.00 24.82
C ARG A 88 -34.73 -57.68 26.04
N GLY A 89 -35.40 -56.88 26.88
CA GLY A 89 -36.07 -57.37 28.08
C GLY A 89 -35.16 -57.63 29.28
N SER A 90 -33.88 -57.24 29.22
CA SER A 90 -32.99 -57.33 30.39
C SER A 90 -33.46 -56.39 31.50
N PRO A 91 -33.58 -56.84 32.77
CA PRO A 91 -33.86 -55.98 33.91
C PRO A 91 -32.62 -55.27 34.47
N ASP A 92 -31.42 -55.50 33.92
CA ASP A 92 -30.19 -54.89 34.43
C ASP A 92 -30.12 -53.39 34.08
N TRP A 93 -30.16 -52.56 35.12
CA TRP A 93 -30.05 -51.10 35.01
C TRP A 93 -28.77 -50.64 34.28
N THR A 94 -27.67 -51.41 34.35
CA THR A 94 -26.42 -51.02 33.70
C THR A 94 -26.48 -51.08 32.18
N VAL A 95 -27.26 -52.00 31.63
CA VAL A 95 -27.54 -52.05 30.20
C VAL A 95 -28.27 -50.79 29.76
N HIS A 96 -29.28 -50.37 30.54
CA HIS A 96 -30.02 -49.14 30.25
C HIS A 96 -29.11 -47.90 30.31
N ILE A 97 -28.20 -47.82 31.28
CA ILE A 97 -27.21 -46.74 31.30
C ILE A 97 -26.30 -46.78 30.07
N GLY A 98 -25.81 -47.96 29.67
CA GLY A 98 -25.01 -48.10 28.45
C GLY A 98 -25.75 -47.60 27.20
N GLN A 99 -27.02 -47.99 27.07
CA GLN A 99 -27.88 -47.53 25.98
C GLN A 99 -28.08 -46.01 26.04
N SER A 100 -28.35 -45.46 27.22
CA SER A 100 -28.52 -44.01 27.42
C SER A 100 -27.25 -43.23 27.08
N VAL A 101 -26.07 -43.69 27.52
CA VAL A 101 -24.80 -43.02 27.23
C VAL A 101 -24.52 -43.02 25.73
N LEU A 102 -24.69 -44.16 25.05
CA LEU A 102 -24.47 -44.24 23.61
C LEU A 102 -25.46 -43.36 22.84
N LEU A 103 -26.74 -43.39 23.19
CA LEU A 103 -27.78 -42.59 22.53
C LEU A 103 -27.58 -41.09 22.76
N LEU A 104 -27.42 -40.65 24.01
CA LEU A 104 -27.24 -39.23 24.35
C LEU A 104 -25.98 -38.66 23.69
N THR A 105 -24.89 -39.44 23.66
CA THR A 105 -23.66 -39.00 23.00
C THR A 105 -23.86 -38.91 21.48
N ALA A 106 -24.54 -39.87 20.85
CA ALA A 106 -24.86 -39.81 19.42
C ALA A 106 -25.72 -38.58 19.07
N VAL A 107 -26.75 -38.29 19.86
CA VAL A 107 -27.61 -37.11 19.69
C VAL A 107 -26.82 -35.82 19.90
N ALA A 108 -25.98 -35.74 20.93
CA ALA A 108 -25.13 -34.59 21.17
C ALA A 108 -24.15 -34.36 20.01
N LEU A 109 -23.53 -35.43 19.49
CA LEU A 109 -22.68 -35.36 18.31
C LEU A 109 -23.47 -34.91 17.08
N ALA A 110 -24.67 -35.44 16.83
CA ALA A 110 -25.52 -34.97 15.73
C ALA A 110 -25.87 -33.47 15.85
N ALA A 111 -26.25 -33.01 17.04
CA ALA A 111 -26.55 -31.62 17.29
C ALA A 111 -25.33 -30.71 17.08
N VAL A 112 -24.14 -31.12 17.52
CA VAL A 112 -22.90 -30.38 17.27
C VAL A 112 -22.52 -30.43 15.79
N HIS A 113 -22.73 -31.55 15.11
CA HIS A 113 -22.47 -31.71 13.68
C HIS A 113 -23.32 -30.74 12.88
N ASP A 114 -24.62 -30.68 13.18
CA ASP A 114 -25.57 -29.77 12.54
C ASP A 114 -25.24 -28.32 12.86
N LEU A 115 -24.82 -27.99 14.09
CA LEU A 115 -24.39 -26.64 14.45
C LEU A 115 -23.13 -26.19 13.66
N ILE A 116 -22.20 -27.11 13.43
CA ILE A 116 -20.99 -26.84 12.64
C ILE A 116 -21.35 -26.74 11.15
N ARG A 117 -22.17 -27.67 10.65
CA ARG A 117 -22.60 -27.72 9.24
C ARG A 117 -23.44 -26.50 8.83
N THR A 118 -24.26 -25.97 9.74
CA THR A 118 -25.09 -24.78 9.49
C THR A 118 -24.30 -23.47 9.50
N GLY A 119 -23.00 -23.47 9.84
CA GLY A 119 -22.22 -22.24 9.94
C GLY A 119 -22.63 -21.34 11.13
N ALA A 120 -23.43 -21.87 12.06
CA ALA A 120 -23.90 -21.11 13.21
C ALA A 120 -22.76 -20.71 14.15
N GLU A 121 -21.69 -21.49 14.21
CA GLU A 121 -20.53 -21.18 15.06
C GLU A 121 -19.72 -19.97 14.54
N PRO A 122 -19.28 -19.90 13.26
CA PRO A 122 -18.72 -18.67 12.68
C PRO A 122 -19.60 -17.44 12.90
N LEU A 123 -20.91 -17.57 12.64
CA LEU A 123 -21.86 -16.47 12.83
C LEU A 123 -21.93 -16.00 14.29
N ARG A 124 -21.99 -16.93 15.26
CA ARG A 124 -21.96 -16.59 16.69
C ARG A 124 -20.65 -15.93 17.09
N ARG A 125 -19.52 -16.42 16.56
CA ARG A 125 -18.19 -15.81 16.80
C ARG A 125 -18.11 -14.40 16.23
N ALA A 126 -18.56 -14.18 15.00
CA ALA A 126 -18.63 -12.88 14.37
C ALA A 126 -19.50 -11.92 15.20
N ASN A 127 -20.74 -12.32 15.54
CA ASN A 127 -21.64 -11.53 16.38
C ASN A 127 -21.04 -11.18 17.75
N LYS A 128 -20.34 -12.13 18.40
CA LYS A 128 -19.65 -11.89 19.67
C LYS A 128 -18.60 -10.78 19.53
N TRP A 129 -17.79 -10.81 18.48
CA TRP A 129 -16.76 -9.79 18.25
C TRP A 129 -17.35 -8.45 17.80
N CYS A 130 -18.38 -8.45 16.95
CA CYS A 130 -19.15 -7.25 16.62
C CYS A 130 -19.71 -6.57 17.89
N GLY A 131 -20.34 -7.34 18.78
CA GLY A 131 -20.85 -6.82 20.06
C GLY A 131 -19.74 -6.25 20.95
N ARG A 132 -18.55 -6.87 20.96
CA ARG A 132 -17.38 -6.34 21.68
C ARG A 132 -16.88 -5.02 21.11
N LEU A 133 -16.84 -4.87 19.78
CA LEU A 133 -16.47 -3.61 19.14
C LEU A 133 -17.49 -2.52 19.48
N VAL A 134 -18.79 -2.81 19.39
CA VAL A 134 -19.86 -1.85 19.70
C VAL A 134 -19.78 -1.35 21.15
N VAL A 135 -19.50 -2.24 22.12
CA VAL A 135 -19.42 -1.86 23.55
C VAL A 135 -18.08 -1.23 23.93
N ARG A 136 -17.08 -1.25 23.04
CA ARG A 136 -15.75 -0.70 23.31
C ARG A 136 -15.81 0.82 23.52
N LYS A 137 -15.20 1.27 24.62
CA LYS A 137 -15.13 2.70 25.00
C LYS A 137 -13.77 3.34 24.71
N ARG A 138 -12.71 2.56 24.62
CA ARG A 138 -11.33 3.04 24.43
C ARG A 138 -10.87 2.77 23.01
N TRP A 139 -10.78 3.81 22.22
CA TRP A 139 -10.35 3.73 20.82
C TRP A 139 -8.98 4.39 20.64
N PRO A 140 -8.18 3.93 19.65
CA PRO A 140 -6.99 4.65 19.23
C PRO A 140 -7.33 6.08 18.80
N ILE A 141 -6.37 7.00 18.92
CA ILE A 141 -6.54 8.39 18.50
C ILE A 141 -6.62 8.48 16.97
N GLN A 142 -5.82 7.69 16.27
CA GLN A 142 -5.85 7.61 14.82
C GLN A 142 -6.84 6.52 14.39
N LEU A 143 -7.79 6.88 13.52
CA LEU A 143 -8.81 5.94 13.05
C LEU A 143 -8.22 4.78 12.24
N THR A 144 -7.09 5.00 11.57
CA THR A 144 -6.32 3.98 10.84
C THR A 144 -5.81 2.87 11.74
N ASP A 145 -5.51 3.15 13.02
CA ASP A 145 -5.03 2.16 14.00
C ASP A 145 -6.13 1.18 14.45
N CYS A 146 -7.40 1.49 14.17
CA CYS A 146 -8.52 0.59 14.50
C CYS A 146 -8.36 -0.79 13.85
N ARG A 147 -7.69 -0.88 12.68
CA ARG A 147 -7.43 -2.15 11.99
C ARG A 147 -6.51 -3.10 12.76
N ALA A 148 -5.65 -2.56 13.62
CA ALA A 148 -4.67 -3.33 14.40
C ALA A 148 -5.23 -3.83 15.76
N LEU A 149 -6.49 -3.49 16.09
CA LEU A 149 -7.09 -3.92 17.34
C LEU A 149 -7.20 -5.46 17.40
N PRO A 150 -6.93 -6.09 18.56
CA PRO A 150 -6.99 -7.54 18.68
C PRO A 150 -8.41 -8.07 18.43
N GLU A 151 -9.45 -7.30 18.78
CA GLU A 151 -10.83 -7.61 18.41
C GLU A 151 -11.05 -7.65 16.88
N VAL A 152 -10.43 -6.75 16.13
CA VAL A 152 -10.55 -6.68 14.66
C VAL A 152 -9.82 -7.85 14.02
N VAL A 153 -8.63 -8.20 14.51
CA VAL A 153 -7.90 -9.41 14.06
C VAL A 153 -8.72 -10.67 14.32
N ALA A 154 -9.34 -10.78 15.50
CA ALA A 154 -10.20 -11.91 15.83
C ALA A 154 -11.50 -11.94 15.01
N LEU A 155 -12.08 -10.77 14.72
CA LEU A 155 -13.25 -10.62 13.87
C LEU A 155 -12.94 -11.00 12.42
N ARG A 156 -11.82 -10.54 11.86
CA ARG A 156 -11.34 -10.91 10.51
C ARG A 156 -11.27 -12.43 10.34
N ALA A 157 -10.74 -13.14 11.34
CA ALA A 157 -10.69 -14.60 11.33
C ALA A 157 -12.07 -15.27 11.47
N ALA A 158 -13.04 -14.62 12.11
CA ALA A 158 -14.39 -15.14 12.30
C ALA A 158 -15.31 -14.92 11.08
N VAL A 159 -14.99 -13.92 10.25
CA VAL A 159 -15.87 -13.40 9.21
C VAL A 159 -15.56 -14.01 7.84
N LEU A 160 -14.53 -14.85 7.71
CA LEU A 160 -14.15 -15.51 6.46
C LEU A 160 -15.33 -16.17 5.72
N ASP A 161 -16.30 -16.74 6.43
CA ASP A 161 -17.46 -17.41 5.81
C ASP A 161 -18.72 -16.53 5.75
N GLU A 162 -18.94 -15.64 6.73
CA GLU A 162 -20.18 -14.90 6.91
C GLU A 162 -19.93 -13.44 7.33
N VAL A 163 -20.35 -12.50 6.47
CA VAL A 163 -19.98 -11.07 6.52
C VAL A 163 -21.11 -10.19 7.01
N ARG A 164 -22.36 -10.67 6.96
CA ARG A 164 -23.55 -9.87 7.32
C ARG A 164 -23.46 -9.21 8.70
N PRO A 165 -22.95 -9.87 9.77
CA PRO A 165 -22.78 -9.22 11.07
C PRO A 165 -21.86 -7.99 11.05
N VAL A 166 -20.86 -7.98 10.17
CA VAL A 166 -19.90 -6.87 10.04
C VAL A 166 -20.48 -5.77 9.17
N LEU A 167 -21.20 -6.11 8.11
CA LEU A 167 -21.88 -5.12 7.27
C LEU A 167 -22.91 -4.31 8.06
N ALA A 168 -23.58 -4.95 9.03
CA ALA A 168 -24.48 -4.25 9.94
C ALA A 168 -23.79 -3.17 10.79
N LEU A 169 -22.47 -3.25 11.00
CA LEU A 169 -21.70 -2.24 11.74
C LEU A 169 -21.37 -1.01 10.90
N LEU A 170 -21.52 -1.06 9.56
CA LEU A 170 -21.27 0.09 8.69
C LEU A 170 -22.29 1.22 8.88
N THR A 171 -23.40 0.94 9.57
CA THR A 171 -24.42 1.94 9.93
C THR A 171 -24.30 2.43 11.38
N ASP A 172 -23.30 1.97 12.17
CA ASP A 172 -23.04 2.49 13.51
C ASP A 172 -22.66 3.98 13.41
N PRO A 173 -23.18 4.88 14.26
CA PRO A 173 -22.87 6.31 14.17
C PRO A 173 -21.41 6.66 14.46
N ARG A 174 -20.62 5.74 15.04
CA ARG A 174 -19.22 6.00 15.41
C ARG A 174 -18.26 5.57 14.30
N PRO A 175 -17.42 6.47 13.78
CA PRO A 175 -16.47 6.14 12.71
C PRO A 175 -15.45 5.08 13.15
N GLU A 176 -15.09 5.00 14.44
CA GLU A 176 -14.17 4.00 14.96
C GLU A 176 -14.70 2.58 14.76
N VAL A 177 -16.01 2.38 14.97
CA VAL A 177 -16.67 1.08 14.79
C VAL A 177 -16.73 0.74 13.30
N GLN A 178 -17.04 1.71 12.44
CA GLN A 178 -17.05 1.52 10.99
C GLN A 178 -15.65 1.16 10.46
N CYS A 179 -14.61 1.90 10.85
CA CYS A 179 -13.22 1.60 10.49
C CYS A 179 -12.78 0.22 10.98
N ALA A 180 -13.13 -0.16 12.21
CA ALA A 180 -12.83 -1.49 12.75
C ALA A 180 -13.56 -2.61 11.99
N ALA A 181 -14.82 -2.39 11.61
CA ALA A 181 -15.60 -3.31 10.80
C ALA A 181 -14.98 -3.49 9.41
N LEU A 182 -14.66 -2.39 8.72
CA LEU A 182 -14.01 -2.40 7.41
C LEU A 182 -12.60 -3.03 7.46
N GLY A 183 -11.84 -2.76 8.52
CA GLY A 183 -10.57 -3.42 8.78
C GLY A 183 -10.70 -4.94 8.96
N ALA A 184 -11.84 -5.44 9.45
CA ALA A 184 -12.09 -6.88 9.49
C ALA A 184 -12.43 -7.48 8.11
N LEU A 185 -12.78 -6.67 7.12
CA LEU A 185 -13.09 -7.07 5.75
C LEU A 185 -11.91 -6.94 4.77
N GLU A 186 -10.79 -6.41 5.24
CA GLU A 186 -9.56 -6.18 4.45
C GLU A 186 -9.08 -7.45 3.73
N TYR A 187 -8.75 -7.31 2.43
CA TYR A 187 -8.23 -8.38 1.55
C TYR A 187 -9.11 -9.62 1.40
N ARG A 188 -10.42 -9.50 1.64
CA ARG A 188 -11.34 -10.62 1.48
C ARG A 188 -11.45 -11.05 0.01
N PRO A 189 -11.22 -12.33 -0.33
CA PRO A 189 -11.23 -12.79 -1.72
C PRO A 189 -12.62 -13.11 -2.27
N GLN A 190 -13.62 -13.34 -1.42
CA GLN A 190 -14.95 -13.82 -1.82
C GLN A 190 -16.04 -12.90 -1.29
N TRP A 191 -16.88 -12.38 -2.17
CA TRP A 191 -17.99 -11.49 -1.81
C TRP A 191 -19.29 -12.10 -2.31
N GLN A 192 -20.35 -12.07 -1.49
CA GLN A 192 -21.68 -12.40 -1.98
C GLN A 192 -22.25 -11.21 -2.77
N PRO A 193 -23.20 -11.44 -3.69
CA PRO A 193 -23.83 -10.36 -4.45
C PRO A 193 -24.43 -9.28 -3.52
N GLY A 194 -24.09 -8.01 -3.75
CA GLY A 194 -24.56 -6.87 -2.98
C GLY A 194 -23.69 -6.47 -1.78
N GLU A 195 -22.82 -7.37 -1.29
CA GLU A 195 -22.00 -7.10 -0.11
C GLU A 195 -20.88 -6.08 -0.41
N ALA A 196 -20.19 -6.25 -1.53
CA ALA A 196 -19.10 -5.37 -1.92
C ALA A 196 -19.63 -4.01 -2.43
N GLU A 197 -20.80 -4.00 -3.07
CA GLU A 197 -21.54 -2.80 -3.47
C GLU A 197 -21.87 -1.93 -2.25
N LEU A 198 -22.27 -2.55 -1.13
CA LEU A 198 -22.52 -1.83 0.12
C LEU A 198 -21.24 -1.18 0.67
N VAL A 199 -20.11 -1.90 0.64
CA VAL A 199 -18.81 -1.36 1.07
C VAL A 199 -18.35 -0.22 0.15
N LEU A 200 -18.52 -0.36 -1.16
CA LEU A 200 -18.21 0.71 -2.12
C LEU A 200 -19.09 1.94 -1.91
N LYS A 201 -20.37 1.74 -1.63
CA LYS A 201 -21.28 2.83 -1.26
C LYS A 201 -20.80 3.56 -0.02
N THR A 202 -20.39 2.84 1.03
CA THR A 202 -19.76 3.45 2.22
C THR A 202 -18.48 4.21 1.86
N ALA A 203 -17.68 3.68 0.94
CA ALA A 203 -16.46 4.34 0.46
C ALA A 203 -16.73 5.68 -0.26
N HIS A 204 -17.89 5.85 -0.89
CA HIS A 204 -18.25 7.11 -1.56
C HIS A 204 -19.03 8.09 -0.68
N GLU A 205 -19.92 7.58 0.18
CA GLU A 205 -20.90 8.42 0.88
C GLU A 205 -20.49 8.80 2.31
N SER A 206 -19.52 8.10 2.91
CA SER A 206 -19.15 8.39 4.30
C SER A 206 -18.52 9.78 4.44
N PRO A 207 -18.99 10.61 5.41
CA PRO A 207 -18.41 11.93 5.63
C PRO A 207 -16.98 11.85 6.17
N GLU A 208 -16.66 10.80 6.92
CA GLU A 208 -15.35 10.62 7.57
C GLU A 208 -14.32 10.04 6.58
N PRO A 209 -13.23 10.76 6.28
CA PRO A 209 -12.23 10.29 5.32
C PRO A 209 -11.58 8.96 5.70
N ALA A 210 -11.32 8.73 6.99
CA ALA A 210 -10.72 7.48 7.45
C ALA A 210 -11.62 6.26 7.18
N VAL A 211 -12.95 6.44 7.24
CA VAL A 211 -13.90 5.38 6.89
C VAL A 211 -13.87 5.10 5.39
N ARG A 212 -13.82 6.15 4.55
CA ARG A 212 -13.69 5.98 3.10
C ARG A 212 -12.39 5.26 2.72
N ALA A 213 -11.27 5.61 3.37
CA ALA A 213 -9.99 4.94 3.19
C ALA A 213 -10.03 3.47 3.64
N ALA A 214 -10.59 3.17 4.82
CA ALA A 214 -10.75 1.80 5.29
C ALA A 214 -11.65 0.97 4.36
N ALA A 215 -12.68 1.58 3.77
CA ALA A 215 -13.54 0.91 2.79
C ALA A 215 -12.80 0.61 1.48
N ALA A 216 -11.94 1.52 1.01
CA ALA A 216 -11.09 1.26 -0.15
C ALA A 216 -10.16 0.06 0.08
N TYR A 217 -9.51 -0.05 1.25
CA TYR A 217 -8.71 -1.23 1.60
C TYR A 217 -9.54 -2.52 1.70
N ALA A 218 -10.76 -2.47 2.25
CA ALA A 218 -11.67 -3.61 2.26
C ALA A 218 -11.97 -4.13 0.84
N MET A 219 -12.05 -3.22 -0.14
CA MET A 219 -12.28 -3.53 -1.56
C MET A 219 -11.03 -4.02 -2.32
N ALA A 220 -9.89 -4.22 -1.65
CA ALA A 220 -8.66 -4.72 -2.29
C ALA A 220 -8.85 -6.12 -2.90
N GLY A 221 -9.64 -7.00 -2.28
CA GLY A 221 -9.85 -8.36 -2.77
C GLY A 221 -10.96 -8.52 -3.82
N VAL A 222 -11.59 -7.44 -4.28
CA VAL A 222 -12.73 -7.49 -5.21
C VAL A 222 -12.27 -7.69 -6.66
N GLY A 223 -12.89 -8.64 -7.34
CA GLY A 223 -12.60 -8.99 -8.75
C GLY A 223 -13.64 -8.51 -9.78
N SER A 224 -14.74 -7.88 -9.36
CA SER A 224 -15.76 -7.39 -10.31
C SER A 224 -15.29 -6.13 -11.02
N ALA A 225 -15.42 -6.08 -12.34
CA ALA A 225 -15.01 -4.95 -13.18
C ALA A 225 -15.66 -3.63 -12.73
N ASP A 226 -16.98 -3.63 -12.51
CA ASP A 226 -17.73 -2.42 -12.11
C ASP A 226 -17.28 -1.89 -10.75
N LEU A 227 -17.01 -2.79 -9.81
CA LEU A 227 -16.54 -2.42 -8.47
C LEU A 227 -15.09 -1.91 -8.49
N ILE A 228 -14.25 -2.45 -9.38
CA ILE A 228 -12.89 -1.95 -9.58
C ILE A 228 -12.93 -0.55 -10.21
N ALA A 229 -13.80 -0.33 -11.20
CA ALA A 229 -13.99 1.00 -11.79
C ALA A 229 -14.50 2.01 -10.76
N GLY A 230 -15.46 1.61 -9.91
CA GLY A 230 -15.93 2.43 -8.79
C GLY A 230 -14.83 2.75 -7.78
N LEU A 231 -14.00 1.76 -7.43
CA LEU A 231 -12.82 1.96 -6.59
C LEU A 231 -11.82 2.94 -7.22
N ALA A 232 -11.58 2.87 -8.53
CA ALA A 232 -10.74 3.82 -9.25
C ALA A 232 -11.30 5.24 -9.21
N GLY A 233 -12.62 5.42 -9.10
CA GLY A 233 -13.24 6.71 -8.84
C GLY A 233 -12.75 7.42 -7.57
N LEU A 234 -12.34 6.65 -6.53
CA LEU A 234 -11.79 7.19 -5.29
C LEU A 234 -10.39 7.81 -5.45
N LEU A 235 -9.70 7.58 -6.57
CA LEU A 235 -8.44 8.27 -6.88
C LEU A 235 -8.63 9.79 -7.09
N ARG A 236 -9.87 10.27 -7.18
CA ARG A 236 -10.24 11.69 -7.19
C ARG A 236 -10.87 12.18 -5.89
N ASP A 237 -10.82 11.40 -4.81
CA ASP A 237 -11.30 11.86 -3.50
C ASP A 237 -10.55 13.14 -3.10
N PRO A 238 -11.20 14.15 -2.50
CA PRO A 238 -10.53 15.37 -2.05
C PRO A 238 -9.43 15.11 -1.02
N VAL A 239 -9.51 14.02 -0.24
CA VAL A 239 -8.56 13.71 0.82
C VAL A 239 -7.47 12.75 0.33
N ALA A 240 -6.21 13.14 0.52
CA ALA A 240 -5.05 12.39 0.06
C ALA A 240 -4.97 10.97 0.62
N GLU A 241 -5.36 10.78 1.90
CA GLU A 241 -5.39 9.47 2.54
C GLU A 241 -6.31 8.47 1.83
N VAL A 242 -7.48 8.93 1.34
CA VAL A 242 -8.42 8.08 0.61
C VAL A 242 -7.87 7.72 -0.77
N ARG A 243 -7.23 8.69 -1.45
CA ARG A 243 -6.57 8.43 -2.75
C ARG A 243 -5.45 7.41 -2.61
N PHE A 244 -4.64 7.51 -1.55
CA PHE A 244 -3.59 6.55 -1.24
C PHE A 244 -4.16 5.15 -0.97
N ALA A 245 -5.21 5.04 -0.14
CA ALA A 245 -5.85 3.75 0.12
C ALA A 245 -6.45 3.13 -1.16
N ALA A 246 -7.05 3.94 -2.04
CA ALA A 246 -7.57 3.49 -3.32
C ALA A 246 -6.45 3.03 -4.26
N SER A 247 -5.32 3.73 -4.29
CA SER A 247 -4.18 3.36 -5.13
C SER A 247 -3.53 2.05 -4.66
N GLU A 248 -3.31 1.87 -3.36
CA GLU A 248 -2.84 0.60 -2.78
C GLU A 248 -3.81 -0.55 -3.09
N ALA A 249 -5.12 -0.30 -2.91
CA ALA A 249 -6.13 -1.30 -3.20
C ALA A 249 -6.09 -1.70 -4.67
N ILE A 250 -6.06 -0.77 -5.64
CA ILE A 250 -5.99 -1.08 -7.08
C ILE A 250 -4.75 -1.91 -7.44
N LEU A 251 -3.61 -1.64 -6.78
CA LEU A 251 -2.38 -2.39 -7.01
C LEU A 251 -2.37 -3.77 -6.34
N TRP A 252 -3.34 -4.08 -5.48
CA TRP A 252 -3.57 -5.45 -5.04
C TRP A 252 -3.98 -6.32 -6.23
N ASN A 253 -3.11 -7.26 -6.62
CA ASN A 253 -3.29 -8.07 -7.84
C ASN A 253 -3.43 -7.19 -9.10
N ALA A 254 -2.53 -6.23 -9.26
CA ALA A 254 -2.59 -5.19 -10.28
C ALA A 254 -2.78 -5.73 -11.71
N ASP A 255 -2.14 -6.84 -12.07
CA ASP A 255 -2.26 -7.44 -13.42
C ASP A 255 -3.72 -7.75 -13.79
N ALA A 256 -4.51 -8.27 -12.84
CA ALA A 256 -5.90 -8.62 -13.07
C ALA A 256 -6.84 -7.41 -13.04
N ARG A 257 -6.49 -6.37 -12.28
CA ARG A 257 -7.38 -5.22 -12.00
C ARG A 257 -7.16 -4.07 -12.97
N TRP A 258 -5.94 -3.92 -13.49
CA TRP A 258 -5.56 -2.79 -14.33
C TRP A 258 -6.50 -2.53 -15.50
N PRO A 259 -6.95 -3.55 -16.28
CA PRO A 259 -7.86 -3.31 -17.42
C PRO A 259 -9.15 -2.57 -17.03
N PHE A 260 -9.63 -2.75 -15.80
CA PHE A 260 -10.86 -2.14 -15.30
C PHE A 260 -10.60 -0.82 -14.56
N ALA A 261 -9.40 -0.64 -13.99
CA ALA A 261 -9.01 0.58 -13.28
C ALA A 261 -8.43 1.67 -14.20
N ARG A 262 -7.91 1.29 -15.38
CA ARG A 262 -7.19 2.15 -16.32
C ARG A 262 -7.86 3.49 -16.58
N GLU A 263 -9.16 3.49 -16.89
CA GLU A 263 -9.87 4.74 -17.21
C GLU A 263 -9.99 5.65 -15.99
N GLY A 264 -10.36 5.11 -14.83
CA GLY A 264 -10.42 5.89 -13.59
C GLY A 264 -9.05 6.44 -13.17
N VAL A 265 -7.97 5.69 -13.41
CA VAL A 265 -6.59 6.16 -13.20
C VAL A 265 -6.24 7.31 -14.14
N ARG A 266 -6.56 7.18 -15.44
CA ARG A 266 -6.34 8.23 -16.43
C ARG A 266 -7.11 9.50 -16.06
N GLU A 267 -8.39 9.36 -15.71
CA GLU A 267 -9.23 10.48 -15.25
C GLU A 267 -8.66 11.16 -14.00
N ALA A 268 -8.10 10.39 -13.05
CA ALA A 268 -7.48 10.94 -11.86
C ALA A 268 -6.18 11.70 -12.17
N LEU A 269 -5.35 11.19 -13.09
CA LEU A 269 -4.15 11.88 -13.58
C LEU A 269 -4.51 13.17 -14.33
N ALA A 270 -5.61 13.16 -15.07
CA ALA A 270 -6.10 14.30 -15.85
C ALA A 270 -6.85 15.35 -15.02
N ASP A 271 -7.13 15.12 -13.74
CA ASP A 271 -7.85 16.07 -12.89
C ASP A 271 -6.97 17.29 -12.55
N PRO A 272 -7.33 18.52 -12.99
CA PRO A 272 -6.56 19.72 -12.70
C PRO A 272 -6.46 20.05 -11.21
N ARG A 273 -7.42 19.61 -10.39
CA ARG A 273 -7.39 19.83 -8.93
C ARG A 273 -6.26 19.07 -8.26
N LEU A 274 -5.80 18.00 -8.90
CA LEU A 274 -4.74 17.12 -8.43
C LEU A 274 -3.42 17.35 -9.17
N ALA A 275 -3.30 18.42 -9.97
CA ALA A 275 -2.10 18.70 -10.76
C ALA A 275 -0.80 18.72 -9.93
N ASN A 276 -0.88 19.15 -8.67
CA ASN A 276 0.25 19.26 -7.74
C ASN A 276 0.32 18.12 -6.71
N ASP A 277 -0.48 17.07 -6.87
CA ASP A 277 -0.61 15.98 -5.89
C ASP A 277 0.54 14.96 -5.96
N GLY A 278 1.57 15.23 -6.78
CA GLY A 278 2.70 14.34 -6.99
C GLY A 278 2.34 13.06 -7.76
N PRO A 279 3.15 11.99 -7.61
CA PRO A 279 2.91 10.70 -8.25
C PRO A 279 1.65 10.02 -7.69
N LEU A 280 0.88 9.35 -8.54
CA LEU A 280 -0.36 8.70 -8.14
C LEU A 280 -0.11 7.41 -7.34
N PHE A 281 0.93 6.65 -7.71
CA PHE A 281 1.30 5.39 -7.09
C PHE A 281 2.64 5.52 -6.37
N ALA A 282 2.57 5.71 -5.04
CA ALA A 282 3.76 5.79 -4.18
C ALA A 282 4.22 4.41 -3.66
N SER A 283 3.36 3.39 -3.72
CA SER A 283 3.65 2.03 -3.25
C SER A 283 3.25 0.98 -4.29
N GLY A 284 3.62 -0.28 -4.03
CA GLY A 284 3.31 -1.41 -4.91
C GLY A 284 4.14 -1.43 -6.20
N ARG A 285 4.04 -2.54 -6.93
CA ARG A 285 4.67 -2.70 -8.25
C ARG A 285 3.63 -2.51 -9.34
N LEU A 286 3.93 -1.67 -10.32
CA LEU A 286 3.06 -1.49 -11.48
C LEU A 286 3.14 -2.71 -12.42
N PRO A 287 2.00 -3.18 -12.95
CA PRO A 287 1.98 -4.24 -13.96
C PRO A 287 2.50 -3.70 -15.29
N GLY A 288 2.98 -4.57 -16.19
CA GLY A 288 3.56 -4.16 -17.47
C GLY A 288 2.59 -3.34 -18.34
N ALA A 289 1.30 -3.66 -18.31
CA ALA A 289 0.26 -2.90 -19.01
C ALA A 289 0.12 -1.46 -18.46
N ALA A 290 0.26 -1.27 -17.15
CA ALA A 290 0.22 0.07 -16.55
C ALA A 290 1.43 0.92 -16.94
N PHE A 291 2.62 0.32 -17.03
CA PHE A 291 3.80 1.01 -17.54
C PHE A 291 3.60 1.49 -18.98
N ALA A 292 3.10 0.61 -19.87
CA ALA A 292 2.85 0.97 -21.26
C ALA A 292 1.82 2.12 -21.39
N ASP A 293 0.77 2.07 -20.58
CA ASP A 293 -0.24 3.13 -20.51
C ASP A 293 0.33 4.44 -20.01
N LEU A 294 1.10 4.44 -18.92
CA LEU A 294 1.71 5.64 -18.37
C LEU A 294 2.74 6.26 -19.32
N ILE A 295 3.49 5.44 -20.07
CA ILE A 295 4.40 5.93 -21.13
C ILE A 295 3.60 6.60 -22.23
N THR A 296 2.51 5.98 -22.69
CA THR A 296 1.61 6.58 -23.68
C THR A 296 1.00 7.89 -23.17
N TRP A 297 0.56 7.93 -21.91
CA TRP A 297 -0.03 9.11 -21.30
C TRP A 297 0.98 10.23 -21.03
N ALA A 298 2.27 9.92 -20.93
CA ALA A 298 3.33 10.92 -20.83
C ALA A 298 3.48 11.78 -22.11
N GLU A 299 2.94 11.32 -23.25
CA GLU A 299 2.90 12.07 -24.50
C GLU A 299 1.69 13.00 -24.62
N GLU A 300 0.70 12.88 -23.72
CA GLU A 300 -0.50 13.72 -23.74
C GLU A 300 -0.23 15.11 -23.14
N HIS A 301 -1.29 15.91 -23.01
CA HIS A 301 -1.17 17.30 -22.55
C HIS A 301 -1.33 17.39 -21.03
N ALA A 302 -0.90 18.50 -20.44
CA ALA A 302 -1.12 18.77 -19.02
C ALA A 302 -2.64 18.83 -18.68
N PRO A 303 -3.06 18.35 -17.49
CA PRO A 303 -2.22 17.91 -16.36
C PRO A 303 -1.84 16.42 -16.38
N LEU A 304 -2.32 15.63 -17.35
CA LEU A 304 -2.12 14.17 -17.40
C LEU A 304 -0.63 13.80 -17.52
N ALA A 305 0.06 14.33 -18.54
CA ALA A 305 1.42 13.90 -18.86
C ALA A 305 2.44 14.14 -17.72
N PRO A 306 2.53 15.33 -17.09
CA PRO A 306 3.44 15.54 -15.98
C PRO A 306 3.23 14.55 -14.83
N ARG A 307 1.98 14.23 -14.49
CA ARG A 307 1.68 13.30 -13.39
C ARG A 307 1.95 11.84 -13.77
N ALA A 308 1.69 11.46 -15.02
CA ALA A 308 2.09 10.15 -15.53
C ALA A 308 3.60 9.97 -15.46
N ILE A 309 4.37 10.99 -15.86
CA ILE A 309 5.83 11.01 -15.77
C ILE A 309 6.29 10.89 -14.32
N LEU A 310 5.79 11.72 -13.41
CA LEU A 310 6.15 11.63 -11.98
C LEU A 310 5.88 10.25 -11.41
N THR A 311 4.75 9.63 -11.78
CA THR A 311 4.38 8.28 -11.35
C THR A 311 5.35 7.22 -11.87
N LEU A 312 5.79 7.33 -13.14
CA LEU A 312 6.82 6.46 -13.71
C LEU A 312 8.18 6.63 -13.01
N ILE A 313 8.61 7.88 -12.81
CA ILE A 313 9.89 8.21 -12.18
C ILE A 313 9.95 7.69 -10.74
N GLU A 314 8.87 7.87 -9.97
CA GLU A 314 8.77 7.33 -8.61
C GLU A 314 8.91 5.80 -8.60
N GLN A 315 8.25 5.10 -9.54
CA GLN A 315 8.37 3.65 -9.65
C GLN A 315 9.78 3.20 -10.06
N PHE A 316 10.40 3.87 -11.02
CA PHE A 316 11.78 3.55 -11.42
C PHE A 316 12.80 3.87 -10.34
N HIS A 317 12.60 4.96 -9.58
CA HIS A 317 13.44 5.31 -8.45
C HIS A 317 13.42 4.21 -7.38
N ARG A 318 12.23 3.70 -7.03
CA ARG A 318 12.07 2.57 -6.11
C ARG A 318 12.75 1.30 -6.64
N ASP A 319 12.48 0.92 -7.90
CA ASP A 319 13.09 -0.28 -8.50
C ASP A 319 14.64 -0.21 -8.56
N LEU A 320 15.21 0.98 -8.81
CA LEU A 320 16.66 1.20 -8.78
C LEU A 320 17.23 1.11 -7.36
N THR A 321 16.53 1.69 -6.38
CA THR A 321 16.95 1.69 -4.96
C THR A 321 16.90 0.27 -4.38
N ASP A 322 15.90 -0.52 -4.74
CA ASP A 322 15.75 -1.91 -4.29
C ASP A 322 16.79 -2.85 -4.90
N GLY A 323 17.44 -2.46 -6.01
CA GLY A 323 18.52 -3.22 -6.66
C GLY A 323 18.10 -4.57 -7.25
N GLN A 324 16.80 -4.87 -7.33
CA GLN A 324 16.28 -6.17 -7.80
C GLN A 324 16.46 -6.39 -9.30
N ARG A 325 16.65 -5.31 -10.08
CA ARG A 325 16.73 -5.33 -11.55
C ARG A 325 17.98 -4.61 -12.05
N PRO A 326 19.16 -5.26 -12.10
CA PRO A 326 20.40 -4.61 -12.53
C PRO A 326 20.35 -4.11 -13.99
N GLU A 327 19.52 -4.74 -14.82
CA GLU A 327 19.32 -4.34 -16.22
C GLU A 327 18.52 -3.04 -16.37
N LEU A 328 17.81 -2.60 -15.32
CA LEU A 328 16.90 -1.46 -15.38
C LEU A 328 17.63 -0.18 -15.79
N ALA A 329 18.82 0.07 -15.26
CA ALA A 329 19.63 1.22 -15.64
C ALA A 329 19.86 1.31 -17.16
N SER A 330 20.19 0.18 -17.79
CA SER A 330 20.40 0.11 -19.25
C SER A 330 19.09 0.29 -20.04
N GLN A 331 17.97 -0.21 -19.52
CA GLN A 331 16.64 -0.06 -20.14
C GLN A 331 16.17 1.40 -20.07
N LEU A 332 16.36 2.07 -18.92
CA LEU A 332 16.05 3.48 -18.75
C LEU A 332 16.93 4.36 -19.63
N ALA A 333 18.23 4.03 -19.77
CA ALA A 333 19.12 4.73 -20.68
C ALA A 333 18.68 4.57 -22.15
N ALA A 334 18.23 3.38 -22.55
CA ALA A 334 17.69 3.14 -23.89
C ALA A 334 16.39 3.94 -24.12
N MET A 335 15.47 3.95 -23.15
CA MET A 335 14.23 4.74 -23.22
C MET A 335 14.48 6.24 -23.24
N MET A 336 15.47 6.72 -22.47
CA MET A 336 15.91 8.11 -22.48
C MET A 336 16.48 8.53 -23.84
N LEU A 337 17.16 7.63 -24.56
CA LEU A 337 17.72 7.90 -25.89
C LEU A 337 16.71 7.70 -27.03
N ASP A 338 15.58 7.04 -26.78
CA ASP A 338 14.55 6.81 -27.78
C ASP A 338 13.90 8.14 -28.21
N THR A 339 14.00 8.44 -29.51
CA THR A 339 13.37 9.63 -30.11
C THR A 339 11.85 9.56 -30.14
N GLY A 340 11.28 8.35 -30.01
CA GLY A 340 9.84 8.15 -29.91
C GLY A 340 9.25 8.55 -28.54
N ALA A 341 10.06 8.53 -27.48
CA ALA A 341 9.58 8.86 -26.14
C ALA A 341 9.34 10.36 -25.94
N ALA A 342 8.36 10.71 -25.09
CA ALA A 342 8.03 12.09 -24.75
C ALA A 342 9.27 12.87 -24.26
N PRO A 343 9.60 14.05 -24.82
CA PRO A 343 10.79 14.81 -24.43
C PRO A 343 10.88 15.11 -22.94
N SER A 344 9.76 15.40 -22.28
CA SER A 344 9.68 15.65 -20.83
C SER A 344 10.02 14.40 -20.02
N LEU A 345 9.48 13.22 -20.38
CA LEU A 345 9.81 11.96 -19.73
C LEU A 345 11.32 11.68 -19.81
N ARG A 346 11.91 11.92 -20.99
CA ARG A 346 13.34 11.69 -21.23
C ARG A 346 14.23 12.61 -20.38
N VAL A 347 13.84 13.86 -20.17
CA VAL A 347 14.55 14.79 -19.25
C VAL A 347 14.49 14.27 -17.82
N GLU A 348 13.32 13.84 -17.35
CA GLU A 348 13.16 13.31 -15.99
C GLU A 348 13.91 11.98 -15.80
N LEU A 349 13.94 11.11 -16.82
CA LEU A 349 14.77 9.90 -16.81
C LEU A 349 16.27 10.23 -16.72
N ALA A 350 16.72 11.26 -17.44
CA ALA A 350 18.11 11.71 -17.36
C ALA A 350 18.45 12.23 -15.96
N ALA A 351 17.54 13.00 -15.35
CA ALA A 351 17.67 13.46 -13.97
C ALA A 351 17.73 12.28 -12.98
N LEU A 352 16.84 11.30 -13.13
CA LEU A 352 16.84 10.10 -12.29
C LEU A 352 18.15 9.31 -12.41
N LEU A 353 18.64 9.09 -13.63
CA LEU A 353 19.92 8.38 -13.86
C LEU A 353 21.11 9.16 -13.28
N ARG A 354 21.09 10.50 -13.34
CA ARG A 354 22.11 11.33 -12.69
C ARG A 354 22.10 11.16 -11.18
N ASP A 355 20.93 11.19 -10.56
CA ASP A 355 20.79 11.11 -9.11
C ASP A 355 21.30 9.77 -8.55
N HIS A 356 21.28 8.72 -9.38
CA HIS A 356 21.86 7.41 -9.08
C HIS A 356 23.31 7.22 -9.59
N ASN A 357 23.95 8.25 -10.16
CA ASN A 357 25.29 8.21 -10.77
C ASN A 357 25.43 7.16 -11.90
N LEU A 358 24.38 6.96 -12.69
CA LEU A 358 24.31 5.98 -13.78
C LEU A 358 24.52 6.59 -15.17
N LEU A 359 24.84 7.89 -15.26
CA LEU A 359 25.17 8.56 -16.52
C LEU A 359 26.65 8.38 -16.85
N SER A 360 26.96 7.55 -17.85
CA SER A 360 28.32 7.45 -18.41
C SER A 360 28.64 8.59 -19.36
N VAL A 361 29.93 8.85 -19.58
CA VAL A 361 30.41 9.85 -20.55
C VAL A 361 29.87 9.56 -21.96
N ASP A 362 29.85 8.29 -22.37
CA ASP A 362 29.31 7.87 -23.67
C ASP A 362 27.81 8.18 -23.82
N LEU A 363 27.04 8.07 -22.72
CA LEU A 363 25.62 8.43 -22.74
C LEU A 363 25.46 9.95 -22.83
N LEU A 364 26.26 10.73 -22.09
CA LEU A 364 26.24 12.19 -22.16
C LEU A 364 26.54 12.67 -23.60
N ASP A 365 27.56 12.11 -24.23
CA ASP A 365 27.90 12.43 -25.63
C ASP A 365 26.69 12.19 -26.56
N ARG A 366 26.05 11.02 -26.48
CA ARG A 366 24.84 10.71 -27.26
C ARG A 366 23.68 11.67 -26.99
N LEU A 367 23.52 12.14 -25.75
CA LEU A 367 22.47 13.10 -25.38
C LEU A 367 22.73 14.51 -25.93
N THR A 368 23.98 14.83 -26.32
CA THR A 368 24.31 16.12 -26.93
C THR A 368 24.02 16.22 -28.43
N ASN A 369 23.78 15.07 -29.09
CA ASN A 369 23.53 14.98 -30.52
C ASN A 369 22.39 15.92 -30.97
N MET A 370 22.47 16.39 -32.23
CA MET A 370 21.54 17.37 -32.78
C MET A 370 20.11 16.85 -32.97
N ASP A 371 19.91 15.53 -33.00
CA ASP A 371 18.60 14.86 -33.04
C ASP A 371 17.87 14.89 -31.69
N GLN A 372 18.58 15.24 -30.61
CA GLN A 372 18.04 15.33 -29.27
C GLN A 372 17.32 16.66 -29.03
N PRO A 373 16.22 16.67 -28.27
CA PRO A 373 15.50 17.89 -27.94
C PRO A 373 16.37 18.83 -27.09
N GLY A 374 16.20 20.14 -27.30
CA GLY A 374 17.01 21.18 -26.66
C GLY A 374 17.22 21.02 -25.14
N PRO A 375 16.16 20.74 -24.34
CA PRO A 375 16.31 20.52 -22.90
C PRO A 375 17.21 19.34 -22.51
N ILE A 376 17.19 18.24 -23.26
CA ILE A 376 18.07 17.08 -23.02
C ILE A 376 19.52 17.44 -23.31
N ARG A 377 19.76 18.11 -24.44
CA ARG A 377 21.10 18.57 -24.82
C ARG A 377 21.66 19.56 -23.80
N LEU A 378 20.81 20.45 -23.30
CA LEU A 378 21.17 21.40 -22.25
C LEU A 378 21.57 20.68 -20.97
N PHE A 379 20.78 19.69 -20.54
CA PHE A 379 21.07 18.87 -19.37
C PHE A 379 22.39 18.12 -19.52
N ALA A 380 22.62 17.48 -20.67
CA ALA A 380 23.85 16.74 -20.95
C ALA A 380 25.09 17.65 -20.91
N ALA A 381 25.02 18.81 -21.59
CA ALA A 381 26.09 19.79 -21.59
C ALA A 381 26.40 20.32 -20.19
N GLU A 382 25.38 20.56 -19.35
CA GLU A 382 25.59 20.93 -17.95
C GLU A 382 26.35 19.84 -17.19
N GLN A 383 25.94 18.57 -17.33
CA GLN A 383 26.60 17.45 -16.64
C GLN A 383 28.05 17.27 -17.12
N MET A 384 28.31 17.37 -18.42
CA MET A 384 29.66 17.33 -18.98
C MET A 384 30.55 18.43 -18.39
N LEU A 385 30.04 19.66 -18.32
CA LEU A 385 30.79 20.80 -17.78
C LEU A 385 30.99 20.74 -16.26
N ARG A 386 30.07 20.09 -15.52
CA ARG A 386 30.27 19.82 -14.08
C ARG A 386 31.38 18.80 -13.85
N ILE A 387 31.51 17.79 -14.72
CA ILE A 387 32.59 16.80 -14.68
C ILE A 387 33.91 17.44 -15.11
N ASN A 388 33.89 18.21 -16.21
CA ASN A 388 35.04 18.91 -16.76
C ASN A 388 34.64 20.31 -17.27
N PRO A 389 34.94 21.39 -16.52
CA PRO A 389 34.60 22.76 -16.92
C PRO A 389 35.21 23.23 -18.25
N HIS A 390 36.21 22.51 -18.76
CA HIS A 390 36.89 22.81 -20.02
C HIS A 390 36.50 21.86 -21.16
N ASP A 391 35.43 21.09 -21.00
CA ASP A 391 34.93 20.19 -22.04
C ASP A 391 34.48 20.99 -23.28
N PRO A 392 35.16 20.86 -24.44
CA PRO A 392 34.83 21.63 -25.63
C PRO A 392 33.44 21.27 -26.19
N ASP A 393 33.02 20.01 -26.08
CA ASP A 393 31.76 19.52 -26.63
C ASP A 393 30.59 20.10 -25.84
N GLY A 394 30.70 20.12 -24.50
CA GLY A 394 29.73 20.77 -23.63
C GLY A 394 29.57 22.26 -23.94
N VAL A 395 30.69 22.99 -24.12
CA VAL A 395 30.66 24.42 -24.50
C VAL A 395 30.01 24.62 -25.87
N ASP A 396 30.35 23.81 -26.86
CA ASP A 396 29.84 23.94 -28.22
C ASP A 396 28.34 23.64 -28.31
N VAL A 397 27.85 22.68 -27.53
CA VAL A 397 26.41 22.41 -27.38
C VAL A 397 25.70 23.62 -26.78
N LEU A 398 26.23 24.22 -25.70
CA LEU A 398 25.65 25.44 -25.11
C LEU A 398 25.63 26.61 -26.10
N ARG A 399 26.67 26.78 -26.92
CA ARG A 399 26.69 27.80 -28.00
C ARG A 399 25.62 27.52 -29.05
N GLY A 400 25.48 26.26 -29.46
CA GLY A 400 24.46 25.84 -30.41
C GLY A 400 23.04 26.14 -29.90
N LEU A 401 22.74 25.82 -28.64
CA LEU A 401 21.46 26.09 -28.00
C LEU A 401 21.20 27.59 -27.80
N ALA A 402 22.22 28.35 -27.39
CA ALA A 402 22.14 29.80 -27.21
C ALA A 402 21.82 30.59 -28.50
N ARG A 403 22.19 30.05 -29.67
CA ARG A 403 21.88 30.66 -30.98
C ARG A 403 20.44 30.45 -31.42
N GLN A 404 19.69 29.55 -30.77
CA GLN A 404 18.29 29.33 -31.11
C GLN A 404 17.44 30.53 -30.69
N PRO A 405 16.36 30.86 -31.43
CA PRO A 405 15.46 31.97 -31.11
C PRO A 405 14.52 31.65 -29.93
N ASN A 406 14.99 30.90 -28.93
CA ASN A 406 14.25 30.57 -27.72
C ASN A 406 14.89 31.28 -26.52
N ARG A 407 14.19 32.31 -26.01
CA ARG A 407 14.67 33.12 -24.90
C ARG A 407 14.82 32.32 -23.60
N GLU A 408 13.89 31.42 -23.32
CA GLU A 408 13.92 30.58 -22.12
C GLU A 408 15.17 29.69 -22.13
N MET A 409 15.44 29.03 -23.26
CA MET A 409 16.66 28.23 -23.44
C MET A 409 17.93 29.07 -23.22
N ALA A 410 17.98 30.28 -23.75
CA ALA A 410 19.12 31.17 -23.56
C ALA A 410 19.30 31.60 -22.09
N LEU A 411 18.22 31.77 -21.32
CA LEU A 411 18.29 32.04 -19.87
C LEU A 411 18.81 30.82 -19.10
N SER A 412 18.38 29.61 -19.47
CA SER A 412 18.90 28.39 -18.85
C SER A 412 20.39 28.18 -19.17
N VAL A 413 20.82 28.44 -20.41
CA VAL A 413 22.25 28.47 -20.78
C VAL A 413 23.00 29.52 -19.93
N ALA A 414 22.44 30.73 -19.75
CA ALA A 414 23.05 31.74 -18.90
C ALA A 414 23.24 31.27 -17.45
N GLY A 415 22.25 30.57 -16.90
CA GLY A 415 22.32 30.00 -15.56
C GLY A 415 23.47 29.01 -15.44
N ILE A 416 23.64 28.12 -16.42
CA ILE A 416 24.75 27.15 -16.46
C ILE A 416 26.10 27.87 -16.57
N LEU A 417 26.23 28.82 -17.48
CA LEU A 417 27.48 29.60 -17.65
C LEU A 417 27.87 30.33 -16.36
N GLN A 418 26.91 30.92 -15.65
CA GLN A 418 27.18 31.64 -14.41
C GLN A 418 27.48 30.70 -13.25
N ASN A 419 26.73 29.60 -13.10
CA ASN A 419 26.84 28.71 -11.95
C ASN A 419 27.96 27.67 -12.08
N VAL A 420 28.24 27.18 -13.30
CA VAL A 420 29.22 26.12 -13.56
C VAL A 420 30.56 26.71 -14.00
N LEU A 421 30.55 27.73 -14.87
CA LEU A 421 31.78 28.33 -15.42
C LEU A 421 32.16 29.67 -14.77
N GLY A 422 31.35 30.20 -13.87
CA GLY A 422 31.62 31.48 -13.18
C GLY A 422 31.52 32.72 -14.07
N LEU A 423 30.83 32.63 -15.22
CA LEU A 423 30.63 33.78 -16.13
C LEU A 423 29.56 34.72 -15.57
N GLU A 424 29.96 35.94 -15.19
CA GLU A 424 29.03 36.96 -14.69
C GLU A 424 28.11 37.48 -15.81
N LEU A 425 26.93 36.89 -15.93
CA LEU A 425 25.88 37.31 -16.86
C LEU A 425 24.83 38.20 -16.18
N GLY A 426 25.02 38.55 -14.91
CA GLY A 426 24.11 39.42 -14.16
C GLY A 426 22.76 38.76 -13.85
N LEU A 427 22.71 37.42 -13.77
CA LEU A 427 21.58 36.72 -13.20
C LEU A 427 21.64 36.83 -11.67
N PRO A 428 20.50 37.07 -10.99
CA PRO A 428 20.46 36.96 -9.54
C PRO A 428 20.73 35.50 -9.12
N PRO A 429 21.33 35.26 -7.95
CA PRO A 429 21.53 33.91 -7.44
C PRO A 429 20.17 33.24 -7.18
N GLY A 430 19.98 32.03 -7.72
CA GLY A 430 18.87 31.13 -7.37
C GLY A 430 17.69 31.09 -8.33
N GLU A 431 17.18 32.24 -8.81
CA GLU A 431 15.96 32.27 -9.64
C GLU A 431 16.19 32.92 -11.00
N LEU A 432 15.74 32.25 -12.07
CA LEU A 432 15.79 32.82 -13.42
C LEU A 432 14.78 33.95 -13.56
N PRO A 433 15.15 35.09 -14.16
CA PRO A 433 14.22 36.21 -14.32
C PRO A 433 13.06 35.83 -15.24
N PRO A 434 11.86 36.42 -15.07
CA PRO A 434 10.74 36.17 -15.96
C PRO A 434 11.13 36.42 -17.41
N THR A 435 10.75 35.52 -18.32
CA THR A 435 11.13 35.54 -19.75
C THR A 435 10.80 36.87 -20.45
N ASN A 436 9.77 37.58 -19.98
CA ASN A 436 9.34 38.87 -20.54
C ASN A 436 10.02 40.09 -19.91
N SER A 437 10.91 39.90 -18.94
CA SER A 437 11.59 41.00 -18.25
C SER A 437 12.68 41.64 -19.11
N LYS A 438 12.97 42.93 -18.84
CA LYS A 438 14.11 43.62 -19.46
C LYS A 438 15.44 42.93 -19.14
N LEU A 439 15.60 42.48 -17.89
CA LEU A 439 16.77 41.74 -17.44
C LEU A 439 16.97 40.46 -18.28
N ALA A 440 15.91 39.68 -18.50
CA ALA A 440 15.96 38.51 -19.37
C ALA A 440 16.43 38.87 -20.79
N ALA A 441 15.88 39.94 -21.39
CA ALA A 441 16.28 40.38 -22.73
C ALA A 441 17.75 40.83 -22.82
N ASP A 442 18.27 41.47 -21.77
CA ASP A 442 19.68 41.91 -21.69
C ASP A 442 20.63 40.73 -21.43
N VAL A 443 20.22 39.74 -20.61
CA VAL A 443 20.96 38.48 -20.42
C VAL A 443 21.00 37.67 -21.71
N THR A 444 19.87 37.47 -22.39
CA THR A 444 19.81 36.74 -23.67
C THR A 444 20.70 37.36 -24.74
N ARG A 445 20.77 38.69 -24.84
CA ARG A 445 21.68 39.37 -25.77
C ARG A 445 23.15 39.06 -25.47
N ARG A 446 23.52 39.03 -24.19
CA ARG A 446 24.88 38.69 -23.74
C ARG A 446 25.23 37.23 -24.01
N VAL A 447 24.31 36.31 -23.76
CA VAL A 447 24.45 34.89 -24.10
C VAL A 447 24.62 34.69 -25.61
N LEU A 448 23.89 35.44 -26.43
CA LEU A 448 24.02 35.37 -27.89
C LEU A 448 25.38 35.92 -28.36
N LEU A 449 25.85 37.03 -27.79
CA LEU A 449 27.20 37.56 -28.07
C LEU A 449 28.28 36.55 -27.70
N TRP A 450 28.18 35.93 -26.51
CA TRP A 450 29.05 34.84 -26.08
C TRP A 450 29.04 33.66 -27.05
N ALA A 451 27.85 33.23 -27.47
CA ALA A 451 27.69 32.12 -28.39
C ALA A 451 28.30 32.39 -29.77
N ASN A 452 28.46 33.67 -30.14
CA ASN A 452 29.12 34.11 -31.38
C ASN A 452 30.63 34.37 -31.21
N GLY A 453 31.21 34.04 -30.06
CA GLY A 453 32.65 34.17 -29.82
C GLY A 453 33.09 35.54 -29.31
N ALA A 454 32.17 36.37 -28.80
CA ALA A 454 32.56 37.60 -28.11
C ALA A 454 33.40 37.29 -26.87
N ASN A 455 34.42 38.12 -26.61
CA ASN A 455 35.30 37.96 -25.45
C ASN A 455 34.49 38.13 -24.14
N PRO A 456 34.64 37.24 -23.13
CA PRO A 456 34.01 37.36 -21.80
C PRO A 456 34.03 38.78 -21.20
N ASP A 457 35.10 39.54 -21.41
CA ASP A 457 35.23 40.89 -20.87
C ASP A 457 34.28 41.90 -21.52
N GLN A 458 33.86 41.68 -22.78
CA GLN A 458 32.83 42.49 -23.45
C GLN A 458 31.42 42.15 -22.97
N ILE A 459 31.25 41.00 -22.33
CA ILE A 459 29.94 40.46 -21.91
C ILE A 459 29.64 40.84 -20.46
N ARG A 460 30.65 41.21 -19.66
CA ARG A 460 30.47 41.65 -18.29
C ARG A 460 29.45 42.79 -18.25
N PRO A 461 28.45 42.74 -17.34
CA PRO A 461 27.55 43.85 -17.18
C PRO A 461 28.40 45.09 -16.91
N THR A 462 28.26 46.13 -17.75
CA THR A 462 28.76 47.45 -17.40
C THR A 462 28.19 47.74 -16.02
N PRO A 463 29.01 47.98 -14.99
CA PRO A 463 28.51 48.26 -13.66
C PRO A 463 27.45 49.34 -13.84
N GLY A 464 26.20 49.02 -13.50
CA GLY A 464 25.13 50.01 -13.57
C GLY A 464 25.61 51.25 -12.85
N PRO A 465 25.22 52.47 -13.27
CA PRO A 465 25.69 53.70 -12.65
C PRO A 465 25.58 53.50 -11.15
N MET A 466 26.73 53.33 -10.47
CA MET A 466 26.76 53.21 -9.01
C MET A 466 25.94 54.39 -8.57
N ALA A 467 24.84 54.15 -7.85
CA ALA A 467 23.92 55.20 -7.43
C ALA A 467 24.81 56.31 -6.88
N GLY A 468 25.01 57.35 -7.70
CA GLY A 468 26.07 58.30 -7.47
C GLY A 468 25.81 58.82 -6.08
N LEU A 469 26.86 58.88 -5.23
CA LEU A 469 26.80 59.53 -3.93
C LEU A 469 25.79 60.67 -4.07
N LYS A 470 24.60 60.50 -3.50
CA LYS A 470 23.63 61.59 -3.47
C LYS A 470 24.36 62.63 -2.65
N GLY A 471 24.92 63.63 -3.33
CA GLY A 471 25.51 64.77 -2.68
C GLY A 471 24.51 65.22 -1.65
N ALA A 472 24.94 65.21 -0.39
CA ALA A 472 24.09 65.60 0.71
C ALA A 472 23.43 66.93 0.34
N PRO A 473 22.09 67.05 0.40
CA PRO A 473 21.47 68.35 0.28
C PRO A 473 21.98 69.20 1.45
N ARG A 474 22.79 70.21 1.13
CA ARG A 474 23.19 71.29 2.05
C ARG A 474 21.96 72.17 2.34
N SER A 475 20.98 71.63 3.07
CA SER A 475 19.89 72.41 3.65
C SER A 475 19.02 71.53 4.56
N ALA A 476 19.46 71.32 5.81
CA ALA A 476 18.59 71.19 6.98
C ALA A 476 19.43 70.90 8.24
N LEU A 477 20.21 71.90 8.65
CA LEU A 477 20.71 72.02 10.01
C LEU A 477 19.59 72.75 10.80
N ALA A 478 18.66 72.00 11.38
CA ALA A 478 17.83 72.45 12.52
C ALA A 478 16.87 71.34 12.97
N GLY A 479 17.09 70.85 14.19
CA GLY A 479 16.02 70.36 15.06
C GLY A 479 15.55 68.93 14.89
N VAL A 480 16.29 67.96 15.46
CA VAL A 480 15.68 66.69 15.88
C VAL A 480 16.09 66.39 17.32
N ARG A 481 15.07 66.37 18.18
CA ARG A 481 15.08 65.98 19.58
C ARG A 481 15.28 64.47 19.66
N ALA A 482 16.18 64.01 20.52
CA ALA A 482 16.51 62.61 20.70
C ALA A 482 15.30 61.77 21.16
N PRO A 483 15.02 60.60 20.55
CA PRO A 483 14.15 59.61 21.15
C PRO A 483 14.94 58.80 22.18
N SER A 484 14.39 58.73 23.39
CA SER A 484 14.85 57.89 24.50
C SER A 484 14.79 56.41 24.10
N ILE A 485 15.95 55.75 24.04
CA ILE A 485 16.09 54.31 23.87
C ILE A 485 15.82 53.66 25.25
N PRO A 486 14.84 52.74 25.38
CA PRO A 486 14.68 51.97 26.61
C PRO A 486 15.81 50.94 26.76
N PRO A 487 16.28 50.65 27.98
CA PRO A 487 17.42 49.77 28.22
C PRO A 487 17.12 48.31 27.80
N PRO A 488 18.16 47.56 27.38
CA PRO A 488 18.00 46.19 26.91
C PRO A 488 17.52 45.26 28.02
N LYS A 489 16.50 44.46 27.70
CA LYS A 489 15.96 43.40 28.54
C LYS A 489 17.03 42.30 28.70
N PRO A 490 17.35 41.84 29.93
CA PRO A 490 18.37 40.81 30.13
C PRO A 490 17.94 39.48 29.49
N PRO A 491 18.91 38.65 29.03
CA PRO A 491 18.64 37.38 28.38
C PRO A 491 17.97 36.40 29.35
N ALA A 492 16.93 35.72 28.86
CA ALA A 492 16.28 34.63 29.57
C ALA A 492 17.27 33.47 29.76
N PRO A 493 17.23 32.76 30.91
CA PRO A 493 18.08 31.60 31.13
C PRO A 493 17.72 30.47 30.15
N PRO A 494 18.70 29.63 29.76
CA PRO A 494 18.47 28.53 28.83
C PRO A 494 17.49 27.51 29.43
N GLU A 495 16.45 27.19 28.68
CA GLU A 495 15.56 26.08 28.97
C GLU A 495 16.37 24.78 28.97
N SER A 496 16.37 24.09 30.12
CA SER A 496 16.92 22.76 30.28
C SER A 496 16.09 21.77 29.46
N HIS A 497 16.60 21.39 28.29
CA HIS A 497 16.14 20.21 27.57
C HIS A 497 16.41 18.96 28.44
N GLU A 498 15.38 18.52 29.17
CA GLU A 498 15.33 17.17 29.73
C GLU A 498 15.30 16.16 28.57
N LEU A 499 16.40 15.42 28.44
CA LEU A 499 16.51 14.25 27.58
C LEU A 499 15.61 13.13 28.14
N PRO A 500 14.75 12.49 27.33
CA PRO A 500 13.99 11.35 27.79
C PRO A 500 14.92 10.15 28.01
N HIS A 501 14.95 9.66 29.25
CA HIS A 501 15.58 8.40 29.61
C HIS A 501 15.01 7.24 28.77
N THR A 502 15.81 6.73 27.86
CA THR A 502 15.62 5.42 27.22
C THR A 502 15.89 4.32 28.25
N ARG A 503 14.82 3.77 28.83
CA ARG A 503 14.89 2.49 29.57
C ARG A 503 15.02 1.35 28.56
N GLY A 504 16.17 0.68 28.61
CA GLY A 504 16.46 -0.53 27.87
C GLY A 504 15.51 -1.67 28.26
N GLY A 505 14.94 -2.31 27.24
CA GLY A 505 14.25 -3.59 27.33
C GLY A 505 15.08 -4.66 26.63
N SER A 506 15.74 -5.48 27.44
CA SER A 506 16.42 -6.71 27.05
C SER A 506 15.42 -7.83 26.82
N SER A 507 15.47 -8.48 25.66
CA SER A 507 15.01 -9.87 25.41
C SER A 507 15.76 -10.36 24.17
N ALA A 508 16.80 -11.18 24.28
CA ALA A 508 16.76 -12.63 24.51
C ALA A 508 15.85 -13.34 23.50
N VAL A 509 16.49 -13.82 22.42
CA VAL A 509 15.90 -14.76 21.44
C VAL A 509 16.55 -16.12 21.67
N PHE A 510 15.71 -17.08 22.05
CA PHE A 510 15.82 -18.50 21.70
C PHE A 510 14.71 -18.81 20.71
#